data_AF-A0A7M3MSB8-F1
#
_entry.id   AF-A0A7M3MSB8-F1
#
_cell.length_a   1.000
_cell.length_b   1.000
_cell.length_c   1.000
_cell.angle_alpha   90.00
_cell.angle_beta   90.00
_cell.angle_gamma   90.00
#
_symmetry.space_group_name_H-M   'P 1'
#
loop_
_entity.id
_entity.type
_entity.pdbx_description
1 polymer ?
#
loop_
_entity_poly.entity_id
_entity_poly.type
_entity_poly.pdbx_seq_one_letter_code
_entity_poly.pdbx_strand_id
1 'polypeptide(L)'
;MQGDGLPTLPTGEPVLQRWFVIVLLVMVPVTLAVTVWAFMAIDREPLSAAERRPAGGPEVTIARGEAVLSETRDAEPGPACSQAIRVVGDPGSQTAARSALQGVCDLIDTGDFPELREGLVTWIARDGQLRVATFELSGVESSARVEDDRLVVELNAKFQFEDPRRGSQALVHQLVLLTDPSWPGETVGVTTELRAAALQQRACEVLELDEEESRGCRDAAELLAAEDRVAELLDVGFRDDR
;
A
#
# COMPACT_ATOMS: atom_id res chain seq x y z
N MET A 1 -2.87 -53.93 -33.65
CA MET A 1 -2.83 -53.22 -32.36
C MET A 1 -1.42 -53.32 -31.84
N GLN A 2 -0.62 -52.29 -32.10
CA GLN A 2 0.79 -52.22 -31.73
C GLN A 2 0.82 -51.62 -30.33
N GLY A 3 1.29 -52.39 -29.34
CA GLY A 3 1.44 -51.92 -27.97
C GLY A 3 2.68 -51.03 -27.89
N ASP A 4 2.49 -49.78 -27.47
CA ASP A 4 3.57 -48.84 -27.24
C ASP A 4 4.50 -49.39 -26.15
N GLY A 5 5.71 -49.77 -26.55
CA GLY A 5 6.71 -50.46 -25.74
C GLY A 5 7.37 -49.59 -24.68
N LEU A 6 6.60 -49.04 -23.75
CA LEU A 6 7.14 -48.45 -22.53
C LEU A 6 7.07 -49.47 -21.40
N PRO A 7 8.20 -49.84 -20.77
CA PRO A 7 8.19 -50.73 -19.62
C PRO A 7 7.42 -50.05 -18.46
N THR A 8 6.43 -50.75 -17.91
CA THR A 8 5.64 -50.32 -16.75
C THR A 8 6.05 -51.14 -15.51
N LEU A 9 5.90 -50.56 -14.32
CA LEU A 9 6.01 -51.28 -13.05
C LEU A 9 4.87 -52.31 -12.92
N PRO A 10 4.95 -53.31 -12.03
CA PRO A 10 3.86 -54.29 -11.80
C PRO A 10 2.52 -53.64 -11.40
N THR A 11 2.54 -52.37 -10.98
CA THR A 11 1.40 -51.53 -10.63
C THR A 11 0.80 -50.73 -11.80
N GLY A 12 1.35 -50.84 -13.02
CA GLY A 12 0.84 -50.18 -14.22
C GLY A 12 1.35 -48.74 -14.43
N GLU A 13 2.21 -48.24 -13.55
CA GLU A 13 2.81 -46.91 -13.69
C GLU A 13 3.96 -46.92 -14.71
N PRO A 14 4.05 -45.91 -15.60
CA PRO A 14 5.13 -45.83 -16.58
C PRO A 14 6.47 -45.69 -15.88
N VAL A 15 7.45 -46.54 -16.22
CA VAL A 15 8.84 -46.36 -15.76
C VAL A 15 9.39 -45.13 -16.47
N LEU A 16 9.29 -43.97 -15.84
CA LEU A 16 10.03 -42.78 -16.27
C LEU A 16 11.50 -43.19 -16.34
N GLN A 17 12.04 -43.27 -17.55
CA GLN A 17 13.41 -43.71 -17.76
C GLN A 17 14.34 -42.80 -16.95
N ARG A 18 15.34 -43.36 -16.27
CA ARG A 18 16.19 -42.64 -15.31
C ARG A 18 16.78 -41.34 -15.87
N TRP A 19 17.04 -41.28 -17.17
CA TRP A 19 17.50 -40.07 -17.84
C TRP A 19 16.48 -38.94 -17.84
N PHE A 20 15.17 -39.23 -17.91
CA PHE A 20 14.11 -38.23 -17.87
C PHE A 20 14.06 -37.53 -16.50
N VAL A 21 14.17 -38.29 -15.41
CA VAL A 21 14.22 -37.75 -14.05
C VAL A 21 15.47 -36.88 -13.84
N ILE A 22 16.62 -37.31 -14.38
CA ILE A 22 17.86 -36.54 -14.35
C ILE A 22 17.71 -35.23 -15.16
N VAL A 23 17.15 -35.29 -16.36
CA VAL A 23 16.89 -34.11 -17.19
C VAL A 23 15.97 -33.13 -16.48
N LEU A 24 14.89 -33.61 -15.84
CA LEU A 24 13.96 -32.77 -15.10
C LEU A 24 14.61 -32.13 -13.86
N LEU A 25 15.42 -32.91 -13.12
CA LEU A 25 16.22 -32.41 -11.98
C LEU A 25 17.26 -31.36 -12.36
N VAL A 26 17.79 -31.41 -13.59
CA VAL A 26 18.72 -30.40 -14.12
C VAL A 26 17.98 -29.20 -14.71
N MET A 27 16.86 -29.42 -15.39
CA MET A 27 16.06 -28.36 -16.01
C MET A 27 15.44 -27.43 -14.97
N VAL A 28 15.01 -27.92 -13.80
CA VAL A 28 14.46 -27.06 -12.75
C VAL A 28 15.46 -25.99 -12.26
N PRO A 29 16.67 -26.33 -11.78
CA PRO A 29 17.63 -25.32 -11.34
C PRO A 29 18.13 -24.46 -12.51
N VAL A 30 18.26 -25.00 -13.72
CA VAL A 30 18.61 -24.21 -14.91
C VAL A 30 17.50 -23.20 -15.22
N THR A 31 16.23 -23.60 -15.17
CA THR A 31 15.10 -22.69 -15.42
C THR A 31 15.00 -21.63 -14.34
N LEU A 32 15.20 -22.00 -13.07
CA LEU A 32 15.26 -21.03 -11.97
C LEU A 32 16.41 -20.04 -12.17
N ALA A 33 17.61 -20.53 -12.51
CA ALA A 33 18.78 -19.69 -12.76
C ALA A 33 18.56 -18.74 -13.95
N VAL A 34 17.98 -19.23 -15.05
CA VAL A 34 17.64 -18.41 -16.23
C VAL A 34 16.56 -17.40 -15.90
N THR A 35 15.56 -17.77 -15.11
CA THR A 35 14.48 -16.86 -14.69
C THR A 35 15.03 -15.75 -13.79
N VAL A 36 15.86 -16.11 -12.81
CA VAL A 36 16.54 -15.16 -11.92
C VAL A 36 17.48 -14.25 -12.71
N TRP A 37 18.28 -14.81 -13.63
CA TRP A 37 19.16 -14.03 -14.49
C TRP A 37 18.38 -13.09 -15.41
N ALA A 38 17.30 -13.56 -16.04
CA ALA A 38 16.43 -12.72 -16.86
C ALA A 38 15.80 -11.59 -16.04
N PHE A 39 15.36 -11.88 -14.81
CA PHE A 39 14.82 -10.86 -13.91
C PHE A 39 15.87 -9.81 -13.51
N MET A 40 17.11 -10.23 -13.23
CA MET A 40 18.22 -9.33 -12.91
C MET A 40 18.76 -8.56 -14.13
N ALA A 41 18.62 -9.11 -15.33
CA ALA A 41 19.10 -8.50 -16.58
C ALA A 41 18.12 -7.48 -17.17
N ILE A 42 16.87 -7.46 -16.70
CA ILE A 42 15.95 -6.36 -17.00
C ILE A 42 16.37 -5.20 -16.11
N ASP A 43 17.14 -4.28 -16.69
CA ASP A 43 17.46 -2.98 -16.11
C ASP A 43 16.17 -2.15 -16.08
N ARG A 44 15.31 -2.38 -15.08
CA ARG A 44 14.23 -1.45 -14.77
C ARG A 44 14.86 -0.33 -13.97
N GLU A 45 14.83 0.88 -14.51
CA GLU A 45 15.05 2.06 -13.66
C GLU A 45 14.13 1.92 -12.44
N PRO A 46 14.69 1.95 -11.21
CA PRO A 46 13.87 1.86 -10.02
C PRO A 46 12.93 3.07 -10.05
N LEU A 47 11.61 2.81 -10.03
CA LEU A 47 10.59 3.87 -9.99
C LEU A 47 10.96 4.91 -8.94
N SER A 48 10.83 6.20 -9.22
CA SER A 48 11.10 7.24 -8.23
C SER A 48 10.10 7.17 -7.06
N ALA A 49 10.45 7.80 -5.93
CA ALA A 49 9.51 7.93 -4.82
C ALA A 49 8.19 8.64 -5.19
N ALA A 50 8.18 9.52 -6.20
CA ALA A 50 6.96 10.13 -6.73
C ALA A 50 6.14 9.13 -7.56
N GLU A 51 6.80 8.35 -8.44
CA GLU A 51 6.14 7.35 -9.29
C GLU A 51 5.49 6.19 -8.51
N ARG A 52 5.96 5.93 -7.28
CA ARG A 52 5.37 4.92 -6.38
C ARG A 52 4.08 5.39 -5.69
N ARG A 53 3.71 6.67 -5.82
CA ARG A 53 2.50 7.30 -5.26
C ARG A 53 1.81 8.23 -6.26
N PRO A 54 1.51 7.75 -7.48
CA PRO A 54 0.98 8.62 -8.53
C PRO A 54 -0.32 9.28 -8.06
N ALA A 55 -0.56 10.49 -8.53
CA ALA A 55 -1.77 11.21 -8.15
C ALA A 55 -3.00 10.42 -8.60
N GLY A 56 -4.04 10.43 -7.76
CA GLY A 56 -5.33 9.90 -8.15
C GLY A 56 -6.08 10.86 -9.07
N GLY A 57 -7.31 11.17 -8.71
CA GLY A 57 -8.16 12.08 -9.47
C GLY A 57 -9.13 12.82 -8.56
N PRO A 58 -10.19 13.42 -9.12
CA PRO A 58 -11.18 14.20 -8.37
C PRO A 58 -11.83 13.47 -7.18
N GLU A 59 -11.89 12.15 -7.23
CA GLU A 59 -12.54 11.31 -6.22
C GLU A 59 -11.57 10.36 -5.50
N VAL A 60 -10.27 10.38 -5.84
CA VAL A 60 -9.25 9.45 -5.31
C VAL A 60 -7.97 10.22 -5.02
N THR A 61 -7.38 10.07 -3.83
CA THR A 61 -6.15 10.82 -3.48
C THR A 61 -4.91 10.30 -4.21
N ILE A 62 -4.65 8.99 -4.11
CA ILE A 62 -3.49 8.32 -4.70
C ILE A 62 -3.98 7.22 -5.66
N ALA A 63 -3.49 7.23 -6.91
CA ALA A 63 -3.80 6.18 -7.85
C ALA A 63 -3.16 4.87 -7.39
N ARG A 64 -3.99 3.85 -7.16
CA ARG A 64 -3.59 2.52 -6.66
C ARG A 64 -3.87 1.37 -7.65
N GLY A 65 -4.41 1.71 -8.83
CA GLY A 65 -4.97 0.75 -9.79
C GLY A 65 -6.23 0.07 -9.26
N GLU A 66 -6.53 -1.11 -9.80
CA GLU A 66 -7.60 -1.94 -9.25
C GLU A 66 -7.31 -2.33 -7.80
N ALA A 67 -8.36 -2.44 -7.00
CA ALA A 67 -8.23 -2.88 -5.63
C ALA A 67 -9.22 -3.97 -5.27
N VAL A 68 -8.66 -5.05 -4.75
CA VAL A 68 -9.43 -6.19 -4.26
C VAL A 68 -9.68 -5.98 -2.78
N LEU A 69 -10.92 -5.63 -2.44
CA LEU A 69 -11.36 -5.49 -1.06
C LEU A 69 -11.45 -6.85 -0.38
N SER A 70 -11.04 -6.92 0.89
CA SER A 70 -11.32 -8.07 1.74
C SER A 70 -12.83 -8.30 1.92
N GLU A 71 -13.21 -9.50 2.33
CA GLU A 71 -14.60 -9.84 2.64
C GLU A 71 -15.21 -8.80 3.60
N THR A 72 -16.32 -8.19 3.19
CA THR A 72 -17.01 -7.17 3.98
C THR A 72 -17.87 -7.84 5.04
N ARG A 73 -17.56 -7.58 6.31
CA ARG A 73 -18.38 -7.94 7.48
C ARG A 73 -18.90 -6.68 8.18
N ASP A 74 -19.63 -6.88 9.27
CA ASP A 74 -20.13 -5.79 10.12
C ASP A 74 -18.99 -4.84 10.53
N ALA A 75 -19.29 -3.54 10.46
CA ALA A 75 -18.33 -2.49 10.76
C ALA A 75 -18.13 -2.36 12.27
N GLU A 76 -16.88 -2.23 12.70
CA GLU A 76 -16.54 -1.89 14.09
C GLU A 76 -16.11 -0.41 14.21
N PRO A 77 -16.37 0.25 15.34
CA PRO A 77 -15.83 1.58 15.58
C PRO A 77 -14.30 1.54 15.75
N GLY A 78 -13.62 2.56 15.24
CA GLY A 78 -12.19 2.77 15.43
C GLY A 78 -11.79 2.99 16.90
N PRO A 79 -10.49 2.94 17.24
CA PRO A 79 -10.03 3.17 18.60
C PRO A 79 -10.00 4.65 18.99
N ALA A 80 -10.07 4.93 20.30
CA ALA A 80 -9.74 6.22 20.91
C ALA A 80 -10.29 7.46 20.16
N CYS A 81 -9.41 8.29 19.61
CA CYS A 81 -9.74 9.51 18.87
C CYS A 81 -10.57 9.27 17.59
N SER A 82 -10.58 8.03 17.08
CA SER A 82 -11.21 7.62 15.83
C SER A 82 -12.47 6.77 16.01
N GLN A 83 -13.13 6.82 17.18
CA GLN A 83 -14.36 6.05 17.47
C GLN A 83 -15.51 6.25 16.46
N ALA A 84 -15.56 7.40 15.79
CA ALA A 84 -16.54 7.69 14.74
C ALA A 84 -16.18 7.08 13.37
N ILE A 85 -14.94 6.61 13.18
CA ILE A 85 -14.51 5.94 11.95
C ILE A 85 -14.98 4.48 11.97
N ARG A 86 -15.57 4.05 10.85
CA ARG A 86 -16.04 2.68 10.67
C ARG A 86 -14.93 1.82 10.08
N VAL A 87 -14.44 0.84 10.83
CA VAL A 87 -13.45 -0.14 10.36
C VAL A 87 -14.18 -1.35 9.78
N VAL A 88 -13.91 -1.67 8.51
CA VAL A 88 -14.61 -2.72 7.77
C VAL A 88 -13.63 -3.72 7.15
N GLY A 89 -13.95 -5.01 7.32
CA GLY A 89 -13.18 -6.13 6.80
C GLY A 89 -13.36 -7.38 7.65
N ASP A 90 -12.61 -8.43 7.34
CA ASP A 90 -12.47 -9.62 8.19
C ASP A 90 -11.65 -9.31 9.47
N PRO A 91 -11.59 -10.22 10.46
CA PRO A 91 -10.90 -9.97 11.74
C PRO A 91 -9.41 -9.58 11.61
N GLY A 92 -8.70 -10.10 10.61
CA GLY A 92 -7.30 -9.74 10.34
C GLY A 92 -7.20 -8.32 9.81
N SER A 93 -8.03 -7.99 8.81
CA SER A 93 -8.17 -6.62 8.29
C SER A 93 -8.53 -5.61 9.39
N GLN A 94 -9.51 -5.93 10.23
CA GLN A 94 -9.94 -5.07 11.33
C GLN A 94 -8.83 -4.86 12.37
N THR A 95 -8.13 -5.92 12.75
CA THR A 95 -7.00 -5.83 13.69
C THR A 95 -5.92 -4.89 13.14
N ALA A 96 -5.54 -5.06 11.87
CA ALA A 96 -4.51 -4.23 11.27
C ALA A 96 -4.92 -2.76 11.16
N ALA A 97 -6.14 -2.50 10.67
CA ALA A 97 -6.70 -1.16 10.55
C ALA A 97 -6.83 -0.46 11.91
N ARG A 98 -7.28 -1.17 12.95
CA ARG A 98 -7.38 -0.61 14.32
C ARG A 98 -6.02 -0.29 14.91
N SER A 99 -5.02 -1.16 14.74
CA SER A 99 -3.66 -0.89 15.19
C SER A 99 -3.04 0.32 14.50
N ALA A 100 -3.24 0.44 13.18
CA ALA A 100 -2.81 1.61 12.42
C ALA A 100 -3.48 2.90 12.92
N LEU A 101 -4.80 2.88 13.15
CA LEU A 101 -5.53 4.02 13.72
C LEU A 101 -5.10 4.35 15.14
N GLN A 102 -4.79 3.34 15.97
CA GLN A 102 -4.29 3.56 17.32
C GLN A 102 -2.99 4.37 17.30
N GLY A 103 -2.02 3.99 16.46
CA GLY A 103 -0.77 4.74 16.33
C GLY A 103 -0.99 6.19 15.84
N VAL A 104 -1.98 6.42 14.98
CA VAL A 104 -2.36 7.80 14.59
C VAL A 104 -2.96 8.57 15.78
N CYS A 105 -3.83 7.95 16.57
CA CYS A 105 -4.38 8.59 17.77
C CYS A 105 -3.30 8.90 18.81
N ASP A 106 -2.34 7.99 19.01
CA ASP A 106 -1.22 8.21 19.92
C ASP A 106 -0.38 9.42 19.45
N LEU A 107 -0.13 9.56 18.14
CA LEU A 107 0.51 10.75 17.58
C LEU A 107 -0.30 12.03 17.81
N ILE A 108 -1.63 11.99 17.63
CA ILE A 108 -2.50 13.15 17.88
C ILE A 108 -2.49 13.56 19.35
N ASP A 109 -2.39 12.60 20.26
CA ASP A 109 -2.38 12.83 21.71
C ASP A 109 -1.07 13.47 22.20
N THR A 110 0.04 13.34 21.44
CA THR A 110 1.28 14.10 21.73
C THR A 110 1.10 15.60 21.57
N GLY A 111 0.20 16.04 20.68
CA GLY A 111 0.00 17.44 20.32
C GLY A 111 0.97 17.99 19.26
N ASP A 112 1.95 17.21 18.80
CA ASP A 112 3.00 17.65 17.86
C ASP A 112 2.57 17.59 16.37
N PHE A 113 1.36 17.10 16.12
CA PHE A 113 0.80 16.83 14.79
C PHE A 113 -0.64 17.38 14.62
N PRO A 114 -0.84 18.72 14.68
CA PRO A 114 -2.17 19.32 14.62
C PRO A 114 -2.92 19.04 13.31
N GLU A 115 -2.20 18.88 12.19
CA GLU A 115 -2.77 18.59 10.86
C GLU A 115 -3.49 17.22 10.82
N LEU A 116 -3.03 16.26 11.63
CA LEU A 116 -3.69 14.95 11.71
C LEU A 116 -5.07 15.04 12.35
N ARG A 117 -5.23 15.94 13.32
CA ARG A 117 -6.53 16.20 13.93
C ARG A 117 -7.49 16.83 12.92
N GLU A 118 -7.02 17.77 12.12
CA GLU A 118 -7.82 18.40 11.06
C GLU A 118 -8.26 17.38 10.00
N GLY A 119 -7.33 16.56 9.52
CA GLY A 119 -7.63 15.47 8.59
C GLY A 119 -8.63 14.47 9.15
N LEU A 120 -8.46 14.08 10.42
CA LEU A 120 -9.37 13.14 11.09
C LEU A 120 -10.78 13.73 11.24
N VAL A 121 -10.90 15.01 11.60
CA VAL A 121 -12.20 15.69 11.67
C VAL A 121 -12.87 15.73 10.30
N THR A 122 -12.10 16.03 9.24
CA THR A 122 -12.60 16.02 7.86
C THR A 122 -13.11 14.63 7.45
N TRP A 123 -12.37 13.59 7.81
CA TRP A 123 -12.76 12.22 7.55
C TRP A 123 -14.04 11.82 8.30
N ILE A 124 -14.14 12.15 9.59
CA ILE A 124 -15.31 11.87 10.43
C ILE A 124 -16.56 12.61 9.90
N ALA A 125 -16.41 13.87 9.48
CA ALA A 125 -17.52 14.68 8.98
C ALA A 125 -18.18 14.12 7.71
N ARG A 126 -17.53 13.17 7.04
CA ARG A 126 -17.97 12.51 5.79
C ARG A 126 -18.25 11.02 6.01
N ASP A 127 -18.75 10.66 7.19
CA ASP A 127 -19.08 9.28 7.58
C ASP A 127 -17.92 8.31 7.33
N GLY A 128 -16.72 8.71 7.78
CA GLY A 128 -15.44 8.08 7.46
C GLY A 128 -15.38 6.58 7.69
N GLN A 129 -14.82 5.88 6.71
CA GLN A 129 -14.65 4.42 6.73
C GLN A 129 -13.21 4.02 6.39
N LEU A 130 -12.66 3.07 7.15
CA LEU A 130 -11.37 2.44 6.87
C LEU A 130 -11.58 1.01 6.39
N ARG A 131 -10.97 0.65 5.25
CA ARG A 131 -10.94 -0.70 4.69
C ARG A 131 -9.51 -1.14 4.47
N VAL A 132 -9.30 -2.46 4.40
CA VAL A 132 -8.03 -3.03 3.94
C VAL A 132 -8.24 -3.70 2.59
N ALA A 133 -7.29 -3.50 1.66
CA ALA A 133 -7.41 -4.00 0.30
C ALA A 133 -6.04 -4.26 -0.33
N THR A 134 -6.00 -5.19 -1.29
CA THR A 134 -4.81 -5.43 -2.11
C THR A 134 -4.84 -4.49 -3.31
N PHE A 135 -3.78 -3.72 -3.50
CA PHE A 135 -3.67 -2.77 -4.61
C PHE A 135 -2.88 -3.38 -5.78
N GLU A 136 -3.24 -3.00 -7.00
CA GLU A 136 -2.52 -3.38 -8.22
C GLU A 136 -1.14 -2.72 -8.29
N LEU A 137 -1.05 -1.42 -7.95
CA LEU A 137 0.21 -0.69 -8.03
C LEU A 137 1.12 -0.98 -6.84
N SER A 138 2.29 -1.53 -7.14
CA SER A 138 3.33 -1.79 -6.14
C SER A 138 3.95 -0.48 -5.64
N GLY A 139 3.82 -0.19 -4.35
CA GLY A 139 4.38 1.01 -3.72
C GLY A 139 3.34 1.83 -2.97
N VAL A 140 2.08 1.77 -3.39
CA VAL A 140 0.99 2.50 -2.75
C VAL A 140 0.63 1.83 -1.42
N GLU A 141 0.74 2.58 -0.32
CA GLU A 141 0.47 2.09 1.03
C GLU A 141 -0.97 2.39 1.48
N SER A 142 -1.53 3.47 0.97
CA SER A 142 -2.88 3.93 1.30
C SER A 142 -3.46 4.77 0.16
N SER A 143 -4.78 4.87 0.12
CA SER A 143 -5.52 5.76 -0.78
C SER A 143 -6.85 6.11 -0.13
N ALA A 144 -7.32 7.33 -0.29
CA ALA A 144 -8.67 7.71 0.06
C ALA A 144 -9.51 7.84 -1.21
N ARG A 145 -10.82 7.56 -1.10
CA ARG A 145 -11.77 7.80 -2.17
C ARG A 145 -13.15 8.20 -1.66
N VAL A 146 -13.92 8.84 -2.53
CA VAL A 146 -15.35 9.08 -2.31
C VAL A 146 -16.16 7.87 -2.79
N GLU A 147 -17.02 7.32 -1.93
CA GLU A 147 -17.95 6.23 -2.25
C GLU A 147 -19.32 6.54 -1.64
N ASP A 148 -20.35 6.73 -2.46
CA ASP A 148 -21.71 7.08 -2.00
C ASP A 148 -21.71 8.24 -0.98
N ASP A 149 -21.06 9.35 -1.32
CA ASP A 149 -20.85 10.54 -0.47
C ASP A 149 -20.02 10.30 0.82
N ARG A 150 -19.49 9.10 1.03
CA ARG A 150 -18.64 8.74 2.18
C ARG A 150 -17.17 8.81 1.82
N LEU A 151 -16.33 9.17 2.78
CA LEU A 151 -14.88 9.10 2.64
C LEU A 151 -14.36 7.73 3.10
N VAL A 152 -13.90 6.94 2.14
CA VAL A 152 -13.31 5.62 2.38
C VAL A 152 -11.81 5.71 2.24
N VAL A 153 -11.07 5.50 3.32
CA VAL A 153 -9.62 5.27 3.28
C VAL A 153 -9.39 3.77 3.15
N GLU A 154 -8.60 3.39 2.18
CA GLU A 154 -8.15 2.03 1.94
C GLU A 154 -6.67 1.94 2.29
N LEU A 155 -6.35 0.99 3.15
CA LEU A 155 -5.01 0.66 3.58
C LEU A 155 -4.54 -0.62 2.86
N ASN A 156 -3.29 -0.68 2.43
CA ASN A 156 -2.77 -1.83 1.70
C ASN A 156 -2.77 -3.09 2.60
N ALA A 157 -3.23 -4.22 2.06
CA ALA A 157 -3.31 -5.50 2.75
C ALA A 157 -1.95 -6.04 3.24
N LYS A 158 -0.82 -5.54 2.72
CA LYS A 158 0.51 -5.90 3.23
C LYS A 158 0.65 -5.72 4.74
N PHE A 159 -0.02 -4.71 5.33
CA PHE A 159 0.05 -4.44 6.77
C PHE A 159 -0.70 -5.46 7.64
N GLN A 160 -1.44 -6.39 7.04
CA GLN A 160 -1.95 -7.56 7.74
C GLN A 160 -0.88 -8.64 7.96
N PHE A 161 0.17 -8.64 7.14
CA PHE A 161 1.24 -9.64 7.13
C PHE A 161 2.56 -9.10 7.70
N GLU A 162 2.65 -7.79 7.90
CA GLU A 162 3.75 -7.08 8.58
C GLU A 162 3.32 -6.61 9.97
N ASP A 163 4.16 -5.83 10.68
CA ASP A 163 3.72 -5.11 11.89
C ASP A 163 2.61 -4.12 11.50
N PRO A 164 1.36 -4.28 12.02
CA PRO A 164 0.26 -3.42 11.64
C PRO A 164 0.40 -1.95 12.09
N ARG A 165 1.28 -1.65 13.05
CA ARG A 165 1.64 -0.27 13.42
C ARG A 165 2.29 0.47 12.26
N ARG A 166 2.92 -0.24 11.32
CA ARG A 166 3.38 0.31 10.05
C ARG A 166 2.23 0.76 9.14
N GLY A 167 0.96 0.53 9.48
CA GLY A 167 -0.12 1.22 8.80
C GLY A 167 -0.26 2.69 9.21
N SER A 168 0.28 3.09 10.37
CA SER A 168 0.05 4.42 10.94
C SER A 168 0.66 5.53 10.10
N GLN A 169 1.89 5.38 9.59
CA GLN A 169 2.49 6.42 8.74
C GLN A 169 1.76 6.58 7.40
N ALA A 170 1.20 5.49 6.86
CA ALA A 170 0.39 5.54 5.64
C ALA A 170 -0.95 6.26 5.87
N LEU A 171 -1.53 6.16 7.07
CA LEU A 171 -2.70 6.92 7.47
C LEU A 171 -2.37 8.39 7.76
N VAL A 172 -1.22 8.69 8.37
CA VAL A 172 -0.71 10.07 8.56
C VAL A 172 -0.69 10.81 7.24
N HIS A 173 -0.10 10.21 6.20
CA HIS A 173 -0.09 10.76 4.85
C HIS A 173 -1.50 11.06 4.33
N GLN A 174 -2.41 10.09 4.38
CA GLN A 174 -3.78 10.29 3.90
C GLN A 174 -4.52 11.38 4.67
N LEU A 175 -4.41 11.44 5.99
CA LEU A 175 -5.09 12.47 6.77
C LEU A 175 -4.69 13.87 6.32
N VAL A 176 -3.43 14.08 5.93
CA VAL A 176 -2.99 15.36 5.39
C VAL A 176 -3.55 15.60 3.99
N LEU A 177 -3.58 14.58 3.12
CA LEU A 177 -4.20 14.72 1.79
C LEU A 177 -5.69 15.08 1.86
N LEU A 178 -6.41 14.54 2.85
CA LEU A 178 -7.82 14.86 3.10
C LEU A 178 -8.05 16.34 3.48
N THR A 179 -7.00 17.08 3.82
CA THR A 179 -7.09 18.53 4.10
C THR A 179 -6.90 19.41 2.86
N ASP A 180 -6.69 18.81 1.68
CA ASP A 180 -6.63 19.60 0.44
C ASP A 180 -8.00 20.28 0.19
N PRO A 181 -8.07 21.61 0.12
CA PRO A 181 -9.36 22.31 -0.01
C PRO A 181 -10.05 22.08 -1.37
N SER A 182 -9.32 21.57 -2.37
CA SER A 182 -9.85 21.32 -3.72
C SER A 182 -10.26 19.86 -3.90
N TRP A 183 -9.89 18.97 -2.98
CA TRP A 183 -10.27 17.56 -3.00
C TRP A 183 -11.33 17.27 -1.92
N PRO A 184 -12.42 16.54 -2.23
CA PRO A 184 -12.79 16.02 -3.55
C PRO A 184 -13.27 17.10 -4.52
N GLY A 185 -13.09 16.85 -5.82
CA GLY A 185 -13.51 17.74 -6.91
C GLY A 185 -12.39 18.00 -7.93
N GLU A 186 -11.16 18.15 -7.45
CA GLU A 186 -9.94 18.23 -8.25
C GLU A 186 -8.89 17.26 -7.71
N THR A 187 -7.86 16.96 -8.51
CA THR A 187 -6.70 16.20 -8.03
C THR A 187 -6.00 16.96 -6.91
N VAL A 188 -5.47 16.22 -5.93
CA VAL A 188 -4.68 16.78 -4.81
C VAL A 188 -3.51 17.61 -5.36
N GLY A 189 -3.25 18.73 -4.71
CA GLY A 189 -2.18 19.64 -5.10
C GLY A 189 -0.80 19.19 -4.65
N VAL A 190 0.23 19.61 -5.41
CA VAL A 190 1.64 19.35 -5.08
C VAL A 190 2.01 19.84 -3.68
N THR A 191 1.49 21.00 -3.27
CA THR A 191 1.78 21.58 -1.95
C THR A 191 1.24 20.70 -0.83
N THR A 192 0.03 20.14 -1.00
CA THR A 192 -0.55 19.22 -0.02
C THR A 192 0.21 17.89 0.04
N GLU A 193 0.61 17.32 -1.11
CA GLU A 193 1.41 16.07 -1.13
C GLU A 193 2.77 16.24 -0.46
N LEU A 194 3.49 17.34 -0.72
CA LEU A 194 4.78 17.59 -0.07
C LEU A 194 4.63 17.77 1.45
N ARG A 195 3.55 18.43 1.90
CA ARG A 195 3.22 18.55 3.31
C ARG A 195 2.88 17.19 3.94
N ALA A 196 2.14 16.34 3.22
CA ALA A 196 1.81 14.99 3.65
C ALA A 196 3.07 14.12 3.78
N ALA A 197 3.98 14.17 2.80
CA ALA A 197 5.26 13.49 2.86
C ALA A 197 6.12 13.95 4.05
N ALA A 198 6.19 15.27 4.30
CA ALA A 198 6.94 15.82 5.43
C ALA A 198 6.39 15.36 6.79
N LEU A 199 5.06 15.34 6.95
CA LEU A 199 4.41 14.86 8.17
C LEU A 199 4.56 13.34 8.32
N GLN A 200 4.48 12.59 7.23
CA GLN A 200 4.75 11.15 7.24
C GLN A 200 6.18 10.86 7.70
N GLN A 201 7.19 11.56 7.16
CA GLN A 201 8.58 11.39 7.58
C GLN A 201 8.77 11.70 9.08
N ARG A 202 8.21 12.82 9.56
CA ARG A 202 8.25 13.16 10.99
C ARG A 202 7.56 12.12 11.87
N ALA A 203 6.42 11.59 11.43
CA ALA A 203 5.72 10.54 12.15
C ALA A 203 6.53 9.24 12.21
N CYS A 204 7.25 8.89 11.14
CA CYS A 204 8.14 7.73 11.11
C CYS A 204 9.25 7.80 12.18
N GLU A 205 9.78 9.00 12.45
CA GLU A 205 10.80 9.21 13.49
C GLU A 205 10.26 8.99 14.91
N VAL A 206 8.97 9.28 15.13
CA VAL A 206 8.31 9.19 16.45
C VAL A 206 7.72 7.80 16.71
N LEU A 207 7.20 7.13 15.69
CA LEU A 207 6.51 5.84 15.82
C LEU A 207 7.45 4.67 16.20
N GLU A 208 8.77 4.88 16.22
CA GLU A 208 9.80 3.88 16.57
C GLU A 208 9.48 2.48 15.99
N LEU A 209 9.23 2.45 14.67
CA LEU A 209 8.99 1.19 13.95
C LEU A 209 10.29 0.36 13.96
N ASP A 210 10.20 -0.97 14.17
CA ASP A 210 11.34 -1.89 14.28
C ASP A 210 12.44 -1.69 13.20
N GLU A 211 13.68 -2.15 13.47
CA GLU A 211 14.97 -1.81 12.79
C GLU A 211 14.97 -1.72 11.25
N GLU A 212 14.07 -2.38 10.53
CA GLU A 212 13.91 -2.19 9.08
C GLU A 212 12.92 -1.07 8.77
N GLU A 213 13.45 0.09 8.34
CA GLU A 213 12.66 1.26 7.97
C GLU A 213 11.57 0.92 6.92
N SER A 214 10.31 1.24 7.27
CA SER A 214 9.15 1.03 6.40
C SER A 214 9.36 1.70 5.04
N ARG A 215 8.90 1.05 3.96
CA ARG A 215 9.05 1.60 2.59
C ARG A 215 8.44 2.99 2.49
N GLY A 216 7.24 3.23 3.03
CA GLY A 216 6.63 4.56 2.99
C GLY A 216 7.47 5.65 3.65
N CYS A 217 8.20 5.33 4.73
CA CYS A 217 9.10 6.29 5.37
C CYS A 217 10.29 6.64 4.46
N ARG A 218 10.90 5.62 3.84
CA ARG A 218 11.99 5.80 2.86
C ARG A 218 11.53 6.58 1.64
N ASP A 219 10.35 6.26 1.12
CA ASP A 219 9.77 6.94 -0.03
C ASP A 219 9.53 8.41 0.31
N ALA A 220 8.93 8.71 1.48
CA ALA A 220 8.74 10.09 1.93
C ALA A 220 10.07 10.87 2.02
N ALA A 221 11.10 10.27 2.63
CA ALA A 221 12.42 10.87 2.73
C ALA A 221 13.07 11.09 1.34
N GLU A 222 12.98 10.11 0.44
CA GLU A 222 13.51 10.18 -0.93
C GLU A 222 12.84 11.32 -1.73
N LEU A 223 11.50 11.44 -1.67
CA LEU A 223 10.79 12.54 -2.33
C LEU A 223 11.19 13.91 -1.78
N LEU A 224 11.34 14.02 -0.45
CA LEU A 224 11.72 15.29 0.19
C LEU A 224 13.18 15.67 -0.05
N ALA A 225 14.03 14.70 -0.40
CA ALA A 225 15.42 14.89 -0.77
C ALA A 225 15.62 15.17 -2.27
N ALA A 226 14.63 14.87 -3.12
CA ALA A 226 14.71 15.09 -4.56
C ALA A 226 14.96 16.57 -4.92
N GLU A 227 15.85 16.79 -5.90
CA GLU A 227 16.26 18.13 -6.34
C GLU A 227 15.09 18.89 -6.98
N ASP A 228 14.32 18.23 -7.85
CA ASP A 228 13.14 18.80 -8.50
C ASP A 228 11.84 18.07 -8.11
N ARG A 229 11.65 17.90 -6.80
CA ARG A 229 10.48 17.22 -6.20
C ARG A 229 9.13 17.73 -6.72
N VAL A 230 9.05 19.00 -7.13
CA VAL A 230 7.81 19.58 -7.65
C VAL A 230 7.56 19.11 -9.07
N ALA A 231 8.57 19.17 -9.95
CA ALA A 231 8.41 18.64 -11.31
C ALA A 231 8.08 17.14 -11.28
N GLU A 232 8.74 16.35 -10.42
CA GLU A 232 8.44 14.92 -10.27
C GLU A 232 6.98 14.67 -9.87
N LEU A 233 6.42 15.46 -8.95
CA LEU A 233 5.02 15.33 -8.55
C LEU A 233 4.05 15.76 -9.65
N LEU A 234 4.37 16.81 -10.40
CA LEU A 234 3.57 17.23 -11.56
C LEU A 234 3.57 16.15 -12.65
N ASP A 235 4.72 15.51 -12.90
CA ASP A 235 4.86 14.45 -13.91
C ASP A 235 4.03 13.20 -13.57
N VAL A 236 3.82 12.91 -12.29
CA VAL A 236 2.96 11.80 -11.83
C VAL A 236 1.50 12.24 -11.57
N GLY A 237 1.14 13.44 -12.01
CA GLY A 237 -0.26 13.88 -12.15
C GLY A 237 -0.82 14.74 -11.02
N PHE A 238 -0.01 15.17 -10.04
CA PHE A 238 -0.50 16.12 -9.02
C PHE A 238 -0.80 17.49 -9.65
N ARG A 239 -1.73 18.23 -9.06
CA ARG A 239 -2.14 19.55 -9.55
C ARG A 239 -1.15 20.62 -9.10
N ASP A 240 -0.79 21.57 -9.98
CA ASP A 240 -0.03 22.75 -9.57
C ASP A 240 -0.93 23.71 -8.78
N ASP A 241 -0.54 24.01 -7.54
CA ASP A 241 -1.31 24.80 -6.58
C ASP A 241 -0.46 25.85 -5.84
N ARG A 242 0.71 26.19 -6.41
CA ARG A 242 1.68 27.15 -5.88
C ARG A 242 1.34 28.60 -6.20
#